data_AF-A0A5E4MCW4-F1
#
_entry.id   AF-A0A5E4MCW4-F1
#
_cell.length_a   1.000
_cell.length_b   1.000
_cell.length_c   1.000
_cell.angle_alpha   90.00
_cell.angle_beta   90.00
_cell.angle_gamma   90.00
#
_symmetry.space_group_name_H-M   'P 1'
#
loop_
_entity.id
_entity.type
_entity.pdbx_description
1 polymer ?
#
loop_
_entity_poly.entity_id
_entity_poly.type
_entity_poly.pdbx_seq_one_letter_code
_entity_poly.pdbx_strand_id
1 'polypeptide(L)'
;MGWTLQQPRSRHLLLLFMTFALCVTVVFISKSDSRDLYEHSTVAYKMAEMEMRVDQLTRLYELKDNDVQDLIKRFSSVLKSIVKSLNVSVTDEIESLIATYNKSIETIRSPMANFDVFTFLPHLRSHKNYLRPLILHSGNRNAVSIVFGVPTVRRQQTYLIQTLINLVSNMNQTEQKDSLIVVMIGETDQEYIKQVTEEIKSRLPEAANSGLLDIIAPSPEYYPDFSKLRLTLGDSEDRVRWRSKQNLDFVFLMMYCQPKGSFYVQLEDDVVAKPQFHSIMKKTALQKIANGQQWFILDFCRLGFIGKMMRCSDLPWLIQFIVMFYNDKPGDWLLDGMIGTKACNLEKDDRDCRKRKNEIWVMYSPSLFQHIGTRSSLNGKIQLLKDSLFKKKINVKRINKIRSK
;
A
#
# COMPACT_ATOMS: atom_id res chain seq x y z
N MET A 1 55.33 63.70 -45.86
CA MET A 1 55.27 62.78 -44.70
C MET A 1 53.93 62.99 -44.01
N GLY A 2 52.92 62.19 -44.36
CA GLY A 2 51.58 62.27 -43.77
C GLY A 2 51.51 61.38 -42.53
N TRP A 3 51.12 61.97 -41.39
CA TRP A 3 50.83 61.24 -40.17
C TRP A 3 49.39 60.73 -40.23
N THR A 4 49.20 59.42 -40.31
CA THR A 4 47.90 58.78 -40.14
C THR A 4 47.66 58.50 -38.66
N LEU A 5 46.68 59.21 -38.07
CA LEU A 5 46.13 58.88 -36.75
C LEU A 5 45.43 57.52 -36.81
N GLN A 6 45.92 56.55 -36.03
CA GLN A 6 45.25 55.27 -35.82
C GLN A 6 44.55 55.27 -34.46
N GLN A 7 43.23 55.52 -34.46
CA GLN A 7 42.29 55.05 -33.44
C GLN A 7 41.25 54.16 -34.15
N PRO A 8 40.77 53.03 -33.56
CA PRO A 8 40.19 53.03 -32.21
C PRO A 8 40.40 51.71 -31.41
N ARG A 9 41.24 51.73 -30.37
CA ARG A 9 41.28 50.64 -29.36
C ARG A 9 40.07 50.63 -28.40
N SER A 10 39.38 51.76 -28.27
CA SER A 10 38.24 51.96 -27.35
C SER A 10 36.98 51.17 -27.75
N ARG A 11 36.63 51.12 -29.04
CA ARG A 11 35.42 50.44 -29.52
C ARG A 11 35.43 48.92 -29.31
N HIS A 12 36.59 48.29 -29.51
CA HIS A 12 36.76 46.86 -29.26
C HIS A 12 36.70 46.52 -27.77
N LEU A 13 37.22 47.39 -26.90
CA LEU A 13 37.12 47.24 -25.46
C LEU A 13 35.67 47.36 -24.97
N LEU A 14 34.90 48.30 -25.54
CA LEU A 14 33.49 48.48 -25.22
C LEU A 14 32.65 47.27 -25.64
N LEU A 15 32.91 46.73 -26.83
CA LEU A 15 32.25 45.50 -27.32
C LEU A 15 32.55 44.30 -26.43
N LEU A 16 33.81 44.13 -26.01
CA LEU A 16 34.20 43.07 -25.06
C LEU A 16 33.54 43.23 -23.69
N PHE A 17 33.38 44.46 -23.21
CA PHE A 17 32.71 44.72 -21.94
C PHE A 17 31.21 44.43 -22.02
N MET A 18 30.57 44.80 -23.13
CA MET A 18 29.15 44.53 -23.37
C MET A 18 28.87 43.03 -23.51
N THR A 19 29.71 42.28 -24.22
CA THR A 19 29.57 40.82 -24.32
C THR A 19 29.82 40.13 -22.99
N PHE A 20 30.80 40.59 -22.20
CA PHE A 20 31.05 40.08 -20.85
C PHE A 20 29.87 40.36 -19.91
N ALA A 21 29.32 41.58 -19.91
CA ALA A 21 28.15 41.94 -19.10
C ALA A 21 26.91 41.12 -19.49
N LEU A 22 26.71 40.85 -20.78
CA LEU A 22 25.64 39.98 -21.27
C LEU A 22 25.83 38.53 -20.80
N CYS A 23 27.04 37.99 -20.90
CA CYS A 23 27.34 36.64 -20.40
C CYS A 23 27.11 36.53 -18.88
N VAL A 24 27.53 37.53 -18.11
CA VAL A 24 27.35 37.57 -16.65
C VAL A 24 25.86 37.62 -16.30
N THR A 25 25.08 38.49 -16.95
CA THR A 25 23.63 38.57 -16.71
C THR A 25 22.91 37.28 -17.06
N VAL A 26 23.25 36.62 -18.18
CA VAL A 26 22.68 35.30 -18.55
C VAL A 26 23.02 34.23 -17.51
N VAL A 27 24.25 34.22 -16.99
CA VAL A 27 24.66 33.27 -15.93
C VAL A 27 23.92 33.55 -14.62
N PHE A 28 23.76 34.81 -14.24
CA PHE A 28 23.02 35.20 -13.04
C PHE A 28 21.53 34.85 -13.14
N ILE A 29 20.89 35.14 -14.28
CA ILE A 29 19.49 34.76 -14.55
C ILE A 29 19.35 33.24 -14.52
N SER A 30 20.21 32.49 -15.21
CA SER A 30 20.17 31.02 -15.22
C SER A 30 20.35 30.42 -13.82
N LYS A 31 21.22 31.03 -13.00
CA LYS A 31 21.47 30.58 -11.62
C LYS A 31 20.35 30.96 -10.66
N SER A 32 19.67 32.09 -10.89
CA SER A 32 18.47 32.50 -10.15
C SER A 32 17.30 31.56 -10.45
N ASP A 33 17.02 31.33 -11.74
CA ASP A 33 15.95 30.44 -12.21
C ASP A 33 16.16 29.00 -11.71
N SER A 34 17.41 28.52 -11.70
CA SER A 34 17.74 27.22 -11.12
C SER A 34 17.51 27.13 -9.60
N ARG A 35 17.69 28.24 -8.86
CA ARG A 35 17.43 28.29 -7.41
C ARG A 35 15.94 28.34 -7.13
N ASP A 36 15.19 29.17 -7.86
CA ASP A 36 13.74 29.28 -7.72
C ASP A 36 13.06 27.96 -8.06
N LEU A 37 13.49 27.27 -9.13
CA LEU A 37 12.98 25.94 -9.48
C LEU A 37 13.32 24.88 -8.41
N TYR A 38 14.51 24.95 -7.81
CA TYR A 38 14.92 24.02 -6.76
C TYR A 38 14.15 24.25 -5.45
N GLU A 39 13.98 25.51 -5.02
CA GLU A 39 13.18 25.87 -3.85
C GLU A 39 11.71 25.52 -4.06
N HIS A 40 11.14 25.85 -5.22
CA HIS A 40 9.75 25.51 -5.55
C HIS A 40 9.53 23.99 -5.58
N SER A 41 10.50 23.21 -6.09
CA SER A 41 10.44 21.75 -6.05
C SER A 41 10.53 21.18 -4.63
N THR A 42 11.29 21.83 -3.75
CA THR A 42 11.47 21.42 -2.35
C THR A 42 10.23 21.75 -1.52
N VAL A 43 9.61 22.91 -1.75
CA VAL A 43 8.34 23.30 -1.12
C VAL A 43 7.23 22.36 -1.59
N ALA A 44 7.10 22.12 -2.90
CA ALA A 44 6.09 21.21 -3.44
C ALA A 44 6.23 19.78 -2.89
N TYR A 45 7.46 19.28 -2.72
CA TYR A 45 7.71 17.97 -2.11
C TYR A 45 7.27 17.93 -0.65
N LYS A 46 7.59 18.96 0.15
CA LYS A 46 7.15 19.06 1.54
C LYS A 46 5.62 19.17 1.66
N MET A 47 4.98 19.90 0.74
CA MET A 47 3.52 19.99 0.66
C MET A 47 2.90 18.63 0.35
N ALA A 48 3.42 17.89 -0.63
CA ALA A 48 2.96 16.54 -0.94
C ALA A 48 3.11 15.58 0.25
N GLU A 49 4.21 15.68 1.00
CA GLU A 49 4.41 14.89 2.21
C GLU A 49 3.40 15.26 3.32
N MET A 50 3.11 16.56 3.48
CA MET A 50 2.14 17.04 4.45
C MET A 50 0.70 16.64 4.07
N GLU A 51 0.34 16.76 2.80
CA GLU A 51 -0.95 16.30 2.25
C GLU A 51 -1.19 14.82 2.58
N MET A 52 -0.19 13.97 2.33
CA MET A 52 -0.28 12.54 2.66
C MET A 52 -0.46 12.27 4.16
N ARG A 53 0.20 13.06 5.03
CA ARG A 53 0.00 12.94 6.48
C ARG A 53 -1.39 13.40 6.92
N VAL A 54 -1.90 14.48 6.35
CA VAL A 54 -3.25 14.99 6.64
C VAL A 54 -4.30 13.96 6.23
N ASP A 55 -4.16 13.38 5.04
CA ASP A 55 -5.05 12.35 4.52
C ASP A 55 -5.06 11.09 5.42
N GLN A 56 -3.86 10.64 5.82
CA GLN A 56 -3.72 9.54 6.78
C GLN A 56 -4.37 9.85 8.14
N LEU A 57 -4.15 11.05 8.69
CA LEU A 57 -4.72 11.46 9.98
C LEU A 57 -6.25 11.57 9.92
N THR A 58 -6.78 12.16 8.84
CA THR A 58 -8.21 12.24 8.58
C THR A 58 -8.82 10.84 8.59
N ARG A 59 -8.18 9.90 7.89
CA ARG A 59 -8.65 8.52 7.85
C ARG A 59 -8.59 7.81 9.21
N LEU A 60 -7.54 8.04 9.98
CA LEU A 60 -7.45 7.51 11.34
C LEU A 60 -8.55 8.07 12.25
N TYR A 61 -8.91 9.33 12.07
CA TYR A 61 -10.01 9.96 12.80
C TYR A 61 -11.35 9.32 12.44
N GLU A 62 -11.64 9.13 11.14
CA GLU A 62 -12.86 8.44 10.67
C GLU A 62 -12.98 7.02 11.23
N LEU A 63 -11.88 6.26 11.26
CA LEU A 63 -11.87 4.90 11.83
C LEU A 63 -12.16 4.92 13.33
N LYS A 64 -11.57 5.85 14.07
CA LYS A 64 -11.80 5.99 15.52
C LYS A 64 -13.21 6.48 15.85
N ASP A 65 -13.78 7.38 15.06
CA ASP A 65 -15.14 7.86 15.29
C ASP A 65 -16.15 6.70 15.22
N ASN A 66 -15.99 5.81 14.24
CA ASN A 66 -16.80 4.59 14.15
C ASN A 66 -16.68 3.69 15.39
N ASP A 67 -15.47 3.54 15.95
CA ASP A 67 -15.25 2.77 17.18
C ASP A 67 -15.91 3.43 18.40
N VAL A 68 -15.84 4.76 18.51
CA VAL A 68 -16.50 5.54 19.57
C VAL A 68 -18.02 5.39 19.46
N GLN A 69 -18.58 5.46 18.26
CA GLN A 69 -20.01 5.23 18.04
C GLN A 69 -20.43 3.80 18.43
N ASP A 70 -19.64 2.76 18.12
CA ASP A 70 -19.93 1.38 18.55
C ASP A 70 -19.84 1.22 20.08
N LEU A 71 -18.87 1.89 20.71
CA LEU A 71 -18.71 1.88 22.17
C LEU A 71 -19.89 2.57 22.87
N ILE A 72 -20.30 3.75 22.41
CA ILE A 72 -21.48 4.46 22.92
C ILE A 72 -22.72 3.58 22.77
N LYS A 73 -22.87 2.89 21.63
CA LYS A 73 -23.99 1.97 21.39
C LYS A 73 -24.00 0.81 22.40
N ARG A 74 -22.85 0.18 22.69
CA ARG A 74 -22.75 -0.89 23.70
C ARG A 74 -23.00 -0.38 25.12
N PHE A 75 -22.47 0.79 25.45
CA PHE A 75 -22.68 1.39 26.76
C PHE A 75 -24.15 1.75 26.98
N SER A 76 -24.82 2.29 25.96
CA SER A 76 -26.26 2.60 26.03
C SER A 76 -27.13 1.35 26.21
N SER A 77 -26.78 0.21 25.61
CA SER A 77 -27.53 -1.04 25.80
C SER A 77 -27.30 -1.65 27.20
N VAL A 78 -26.09 -1.52 27.73
CA VAL A 78 -25.75 -1.91 29.11
C VAL A 78 -26.49 -1.03 30.10
N LEU A 79 -26.45 0.30 29.93
CA LEU A 79 -27.20 1.26 30.75
C LEU A 79 -28.70 0.93 30.78
N LYS A 80 -29.32 0.70 29.61
CA LYS A 80 -30.73 0.29 29.52
C LYS A 80 -31.03 -1.00 30.30
N SER A 81 -30.10 -1.95 30.27
CA SER A 81 -30.24 -3.22 31.01
C SER A 81 -30.13 -3.02 32.52
N ILE A 82 -29.20 -2.17 32.97
CA ILE A 82 -28.98 -1.84 34.39
C ILE A 82 -30.18 -1.07 34.96
N VAL A 83 -30.65 -0.05 34.24
CA VAL A 83 -31.85 0.73 34.60
C VAL A 83 -33.06 -0.20 34.78
N LYS A 84 -33.26 -1.12 33.83
CA LYS A 84 -34.35 -2.10 33.90
C LYS A 84 -34.20 -3.06 35.09
N SER A 85 -32.98 -3.46 35.45
CA SER A 85 -32.75 -4.34 36.60
C SER A 85 -32.89 -3.64 37.95
N LEU A 86 -32.63 -2.34 38.03
CA LEU A 86 -32.66 -1.58 39.27
C LEU A 86 -34.04 -0.96 39.57
N ASN A 87 -34.97 -1.00 38.61
CA ASN A 87 -36.31 -0.40 38.71
C ASN A 87 -36.28 1.07 39.17
N VAL A 88 -35.21 1.78 38.80
CA VAL A 88 -34.99 3.19 39.13
C VAL A 88 -35.73 4.03 38.10
N SER A 89 -36.56 4.97 38.56
CA SER A 89 -37.14 5.98 37.67
C SER A 89 -36.01 6.83 37.10
N VAL A 90 -35.79 6.70 35.80
CA VAL A 90 -34.86 7.53 35.06
C VAL A 90 -35.35 8.98 35.15
N THR A 91 -34.50 9.91 35.57
CA THR A 91 -34.83 11.34 35.57
C THR A 91 -35.11 11.82 34.14
N ASP A 92 -36.06 12.74 33.97
CA ASP A 92 -36.52 13.26 32.66
C ASP A 92 -35.37 13.75 31.75
N GLU A 93 -34.26 14.19 32.35
CA GLU A 93 -33.03 14.60 31.64
C GLU A 93 -32.34 13.43 30.90
N ILE A 94 -32.33 12.24 31.49
CA ILE A 94 -31.73 11.04 30.86
C ILE A 94 -32.68 10.49 29.79
N GLU A 95 -34.00 10.57 29.98
CA GLU A 95 -34.96 10.22 28.93
C GLU A 95 -34.85 11.17 27.73
N SER A 96 -34.68 12.48 27.96
CA SER A 96 -34.42 13.49 26.93
C SER A 96 -33.12 13.22 26.17
N LEU A 97 -32.04 12.85 26.86
CA LEU A 97 -30.78 12.43 26.26
C LEU A 97 -30.93 11.15 25.41
N ILE A 98 -31.66 10.16 25.91
CA ILE A 98 -31.94 8.91 25.17
C ILE A 98 -32.82 9.18 23.95
N ALA A 99 -33.83 10.04 24.05
CA ALA A 99 -34.72 10.41 22.95
C ALA A 99 -34.00 11.21 21.87
N THR A 100 -33.18 12.19 22.27
CA THR A 100 -32.34 12.98 21.35
C THR A 100 -31.31 12.08 20.66
N TYR A 101 -30.71 11.13 21.39
CA TYR A 101 -29.81 10.13 20.84
C TYR A 101 -30.50 9.16 19.87
N ASN A 102 -31.65 8.59 20.24
CA ASN A 102 -32.41 7.69 19.35
C ASN A 102 -32.83 8.42 18.05
N LYS A 103 -33.23 9.69 18.15
CA LYS A 103 -33.54 10.54 16.99
C LYS A 103 -32.29 10.77 16.13
N SER A 104 -31.12 10.97 16.73
CA SER A 104 -29.85 11.04 15.98
C SER A 104 -29.48 9.69 15.33
N ILE A 105 -29.73 8.54 15.97
CA ILE A 105 -29.52 7.20 15.40
C ILE A 105 -30.45 6.92 14.22
N GLU A 106 -31.71 7.35 14.28
CA GLU A 106 -32.63 7.21 13.14
C GLU A 106 -32.20 8.07 11.96
N THR A 107 -31.69 9.28 12.20
CA THR A 107 -31.15 10.15 11.14
C THR A 107 -29.78 9.68 10.60
N ILE A 108 -28.98 8.97 11.41
CA ILE A 108 -27.67 8.39 11.01
C ILE A 108 -27.83 7.04 10.30
N ARG A 109 -28.98 6.35 10.42
CA ARG A 109 -29.29 5.16 9.61
C ARG A 109 -29.59 5.54 8.16
N SER A 110 -28.58 6.06 7.48
CA SER A 110 -28.56 6.10 6.03
C SER A 110 -28.69 4.65 5.51
N PRO A 111 -29.63 4.36 4.61
CA PRO A 111 -29.74 3.06 3.93
C PRO A 111 -28.42 2.62 3.26
N MET A 112 -27.48 3.54 3.06
CA MET A 112 -26.17 3.31 2.45
C MET A 112 -25.02 3.01 3.44
N ALA A 113 -25.23 3.08 4.76
CA ALA A 113 -24.18 2.77 5.75
C ALA A 113 -23.75 1.29 5.78
N ASN A 114 -24.42 0.43 5.01
CA ASN A 114 -24.17 -1.01 4.93
C ASN A 114 -23.31 -1.43 3.73
N PHE A 115 -22.65 -0.53 2.98
CA PHE A 115 -21.63 -0.95 2.01
C PHE A 115 -20.29 -1.27 2.72
N ASP A 116 -20.39 -2.16 3.70
CA ASP A 116 -19.30 -2.69 4.51
C ASP A 116 -18.98 -4.12 4.01
N VAL A 117 -17.79 -4.63 4.32
CA VAL A 117 -17.31 -5.99 3.98
C VAL A 117 -18.37 -7.06 4.29
N PHE A 118 -19.16 -6.83 5.33
CA PHE A 118 -20.29 -7.64 5.77
C PHE A 118 -21.41 -7.87 4.74
N THR A 119 -21.53 -7.03 3.71
CA THR A 119 -22.55 -7.21 2.68
C THR A 119 -22.20 -8.35 1.74
N PHE A 120 -20.91 -8.53 1.46
CA PHE A 120 -20.41 -9.59 0.59
C PHE A 120 -19.86 -10.78 1.38
N LEU A 121 -19.55 -10.58 2.67
CA LEU A 121 -19.18 -11.63 3.62
C LEU A 121 -20.15 -11.65 4.82
N PRO A 122 -21.41 -12.09 4.61
CA PRO A 122 -22.46 -11.99 5.62
C PRO A 122 -22.20 -12.84 6.87
N HIS A 123 -21.39 -13.90 6.77
CA HIS A 123 -21.02 -14.73 7.93
C HIS A 123 -20.28 -13.92 9.01
N LEU A 124 -19.55 -12.87 8.60
CA LEU A 124 -18.80 -12.00 9.50
C LEU A 124 -19.69 -11.07 10.34
N ARG A 125 -20.98 -10.86 9.96
CA ARG A 125 -21.91 -9.97 10.69
C ARG A 125 -22.15 -10.40 12.14
N SER A 126 -22.16 -11.70 12.37
CA SER A 126 -22.48 -12.27 13.67
C SER A 126 -21.36 -12.04 14.70
N HIS A 127 -20.11 -11.84 14.25
CA HIS A 127 -18.95 -11.74 15.13
C HIS A 127 -17.89 -10.80 14.54
N LYS A 128 -17.96 -9.51 14.89
CA LYS A 128 -16.97 -8.49 14.48
C LYS A 128 -15.51 -8.88 14.80
N ASN A 129 -15.29 -9.79 15.76
CA ASN A 129 -13.97 -10.30 16.12
C ASN A 129 -13.29 -11.09 14.99
N TYR A 130 -14.03 -11.59 13.99
CA TYR A 130 -13.47 -12.34 12.87
C TYR A 130 -12.67 -11.48 11.88
N LEU A 131 -12.85 -10.16 11.93
CA LEU A 131 -12.02 -9.20 11.21
C LEU A 131 -10.75 -8.79 11.98
N ARG A 132 -10.60 -9.25 13.24
CA ARG A 132 -9.41 -8.96 14.03
C ARG A 132 -8.32 -9.97 13.72
N PRO A 133 -7.10 -9.52 13.41
CA PRO A 133 -5.97 -10.44 13.28
C PRO A 133 -5.60 -11.07 14.61
N LEU A 134 -5.19 -12.33 14.55
CA LEU A 134 -4.32 -12.89 15.56
C LEU A 134 -2.95 -12.20 15.42
N ILE A 135 -2.65 -11.30 16.34
CA ILE A 135 -1.36 -10.60 16.39
C ILE A 135 -0.36 -11.54 17.07
N LEU A 136 0.55 -12.11 16.28
CA LEU A 136 1.55 -13.08 16.75
C LEU A 136 2.82 -12.35 17.20
N HIS A 137 3.15 -11.26 16.51
CA HIS A 137 4.22 -10.34 16.87
C HIS A 137 3.90 -8.96 16.30
N SER A 138 4.01 -7.91 17.11
CA SER A 138 3.92 -6.54 16.59
C SER A 138 4.74 -5.58 17.44
N GLY A 139 5.41 -4.65 16.76
CA GLY A 139 6.06 -3.51 17.41
C GLY A 139 5.13 -2.32 17.64
N ASN A 140 3.83 -2.44 17.33
CA ASN A 140 2.85 -1.35 17.33
C ASN A 140 3.28 -0.11 16.54
N ARG A 141 4.16 -0.30 15.54
CA ARG A 141 4.64 0.77 14.69
C ARG A 141 3.55 1.22 13.74
N ASN A 142 3.29 2.53 13.75
CA ASN A 142 2.29 3.19 12.91
C ASN A 142 2.89 4.53 12.38
N ALA A 143 2.12 5.24 11.56
CA ALA A 143 2.50 6.54 10.98
C ALA A 143 3.80 6.51 10.16
N VAL A 144 4.09 5.37 9.52
CA VAL A 144 5.23 5.22 8.60
C VAL A 144 4.86 5.71 7.20
N SER A 145 5.85 6.07 6.38
CA SER A 145 5.55 6.46 5.00
C SER A 145 5.08 5.28 4.16
N ILE A 146 5.71 4.10 4.29
CA ILE A 146 5.40 2.92 3.45
C ILE A 146 5.15 1.67 4.31
N VAL A 147 4.04 1.00 4.04
CA VAL A 147 3.71 -0.32 4.60
C VAL A 147 3.79 -1.37 3.50
N PHE A 148 4.61 -2.40 3.70
CA PHE A 148 4.78 -3.53 2.79
C PHE A 148 3.93 -4.70 3.26
N GLY A 149 2.93 -5.10 2.48
CA GLY A 149 2.15 -6.29 2.74
C GLY A 149 2.75 -7.52 2.07
N VAL A 150 3.08 -8.55 2.85
CA VAL A 150 3.65 -9.82 2.38
C VAL A 150 2.78 -10.99 2.86
N PRO A 151 1.84 -11.50 2.05
CA PRO A 151 1.09 -12.70 2.37
C PRO A 151 1.93 -13.95 2.11
N THR A 152 1.79 -14.95 2.97
CA THR A 152 2.44 -16.26 2.82
C THR A 152 1.43 -17.38 3.12
N VAL A 153 1.56 -18.48 2.40
CA VAL A 153 0.73 -19.69 2.56
C VAL A 153 1.63 -20.92 2.49
N ARG A 154 1.14 -22.03 3.08
CA ARG A 154 1.85 -23.30 3.11
C ARG A 154 2.08 -23.82 1.69
N ARG A 155 3.31 -24.25 1.43
CA ARG A 155 3.76 -24.73 0.12
C ARG A 155 4.89 -25.75 0.28
N GLN A 156 5.17 -26.51 -0.78
CA GLN A 156 6.26 -27.50 -0.79
C GLN A 156 7.65 -26.86 -0.62
N GLN A 157 7.87 -25.67 -1.17
CA GLN A 157 9.14 -24.95 -1.11
C GLN A 157 8.92 -23.54 -0.60
N THR A 158 9.48 -23.18 0.54
CA THR A 158 9.32 -21.86 1.18
C THR A 158 10.34 -20.85 0.68
N TYR A 159 9.92 -19.61 0.43
CA TYR A 159 10.78 -18.50 -0.02
C TYR A 159 10.75 -17.29 0.93
N LEU A 160 9.79 -17.26 1.87
CA LEU A 160 9.50 -16.14 2.76
C LEU A 160 10.75 -15.57 3.46
N ILE A 161 11.53 -16.42 4.13
CA ILE A 161 12.72 -15.96 4.88
C ILE A 161 13.73 -15.28 3.95
N GLN A 162 13.95 -15.83 2.76
CA GLN A 162 14.88 -15.26 1.78
C GLN A 162 14.38 -13.91 1.27
N THR A 163 13.07 -13.78 1.03
CA THR A 163 12.41 -12.52 0.66
C THR A 163 12.57 -11.48 1.76
N LEU A 164 12.24 -11.81 3.02
CA LEU A 164 12.34 -10.88 4.15
C LEU A 164 13.78 -10.40 4.38
N ILE A 165 14.76 -11.31 4.35
CA ILE A 165 16.18 -10.96 4.47
C ILE A 165 16.58 -10.01 3.33
N ASN A 166 16.12 -10.29 2.11
CA ASN A 166 16.42 -9.44 0.96
C ASN A 166 15.80 -8.04 1.08
N LEU A 167 14.54 -7.93 1.53
CA LEU A 167 13.90 -6.64 1.75
C LEU A 167 14.63 -5.82 2.82
N VAL A 168 14.90 -6.40 3.98
CA VAL A 168 15.56 -5.71 5.10
C VAL A 168 16.98 -5.28 4.74
N SER A 169 17.77 -6.17 4.12
CA SER A 169 19.15 -5.87 3.75
C SER A 169 19.31 -4.82 2.64
N ASN A 170 18.26 -4.58 1.85
CA ASN A 170 18.25 -3.54 0.80
C ASN A 170 17.66 -2.20 1.27
N MET A 171 17.30 -2.08 2.56
CA MET A 171 16.91 -0.83 3.22
C MET A 171 18.01 -0.34 4.17
N ASN A 172 18.31 0.95 4.12
CA ASN A 172 19.13 1.61 5.14
C ASN A 172 18.33 1.90 6.42
N GLN A 173 19.00 2.35 7.49
CA GLN A 173 18.36 2.55 8.79
C GLN A 173 17.22 3.59 8.78
N THR A 174 17.33 4.65 7.98
CA THR A 174 16.28 5.67 7.83
C THR A 174 15.07 5.08 7.12
N GLU A 175 15.30 4.32 6.04
CA GLU A 175 14.23 3.61 5.32
C GLU A 175 13.53 2.59 6.23
N GLN A 176 14.29 1.83 7.02
CA GLN A 176 13.73 0.87 7.98
C GLN A 176 12.90 1.54 9.07
N LYS A 177 13.28 2.73 9.55
CA LYS A 177 12.49 3.48 10.55
C LYS A 177 11.19 4.05 9.96
N ASP A 178 11.21 4.40 8.68
CA ASP A 178 10.08 4.97 7.93
C ASP A 178 9.23 3.91 7.20
N SER A 179 9.43 2.63 7.56
CA SER A 179 8.74 1.49 6.98
C SER A 179 8.15 0.55 8.03
N LEU A 180 7.15 -0.20 7.58
CA LEU A 180 6.65 -1.40 8.26
C LEU A 180 6.49 -2.52 7.23
N ILE A 181 6.95 -3.73 7.58
CA ILE A 181 6.66 -4.95 6.83
C ILE A 181 5.63 -5.75 7.62
N VAL A 182 4.47 -6.00 7.04
CA VAL A 182 3.43 -6.84 7.60
C VAL A 182 3.44 -8.19 6.89
N VAL A 183 3.79 -9.23 7.62
CA VAL A 183 3.72 -10.61 7.15
C VAL A 183 2.40 -11.21 7.60
N MET A 184 1.54 -11.58 6.64
CA MET A 184 0.30 -12.28 6.92
C MET A 184 0.46 -13.77 6.60
N ILE A 185 0.40 -14.62 7.63
CA ILE A 185 0.36 -16.07 7.48
C ILE A 185 -1.09 -16.43 7.18
N GLY A 186 -1.42 -16.68 5.91
CA GLY A 186 -2.75 -17.05 5.43
C GLY A 186 -3.10 -18.51 5.73
N GLU A 187 -2.77 -19.00 6.92
CA GLU A 187 -3.11 -20.34 7.37
C GLU A 187 -3.90 -20.26 8.68
N THR A 188 -4.61 -21.32 9.00
CA THR A 188 -5.44 -21.42 10.21
C THR A 188 -4.92 -22.45 11.22
N ASP A 189 -4.01 -23.31 10.78
CA ASP A 189 -3.30 -24.31 11.60
C ASP A 189 -2.34 -23.61 12.58
N GLN A 190 -2.66 -23.69 13.87
CA GLN A 190 -1.92 -23.01 14.94
C GLN A 190 -0.48 -23.49 15.07
N GLU A 191 -0.19 -24.77 14.80
CA GLU A 191 1.17 -25.30 14.90
C GLU A 191 2.04 -24.75 13.76
N TYR A 192 1.50 -24.74 12.54
CA TYR A 192 2.18 -24.15 11.39
C TYR A 192 2.41 -22.65 11.55
N ILE A 193 1.39 -21.91 12.00
CA ILE A 193 1.48 -20.47 12.27
C ILE A 193 2.60 -20.19 13.28
N LYS A 194 2.64 -20.95 14.38
CA LYS A 194 3.68 -20.81 15.41
C LYS A 194 5.07 -21.12 14.86
N GLN A 195 5.21 -22.20 14.07
CA GLN A 195 6.47 -22.59 13.46
C GLN A 195 7.03 -21.47 12.56
N VAL A 196 6.21 -20.94 11.65
CA VAL A 196 6.63 -19.86 10.74
C VAL A 196 6.97 -18.59 11.52
N THR A 197 6.19 -18.26 12.54
CA THR A 197 6.44 -17.09 13.41
C THR A 197 7.80 -17.17 14.09
N GLU A 198 8.11 -18.32 14.71
CA GLU A 198 9.39 -18.53 15.38
C GLU A 198 10.56 -18.58 14.39
N GLU A 199 10.36 -19.12 13.18
CA GLU A 199 11.36 -19.07 12.12
C GLU A 199 11.67 -17.63 11.70
N ILE A 200 10.66 -16.78 11.49
CA ILE A 200 10.86 -15.36 11.15
C ILE A 200 11.63 -14.64 12.26
N LYS A 201 11.22 -14.81 13.53
CA LYS A 201 11.86 -14.16 14.68
C LYS A 201 13.30 -14.62 14.88
N SER A 202 13.58 -15.91 14.68
CA SER A 202 14.93 -16.49 14.78
C SER A 202 15.85 -15.97 13.67
N ARG A 203 15.34 -15.83 12.45
CA ARG A 203 16.15 -15.44 11.27
C ARG A 203 16.27 -13.94 11.08
N LEU A 204 15.35 -13.14 11.61
CA LEU A 204 15.36 -11.67 11.53
C LEU A 204 15.12 -11.01 12.91
N PRO A 205 15.92 -11.31 13.95
CA PRO A 205 15.67 -10.83 15.31
C PRO A 205 15.73 -9.30 15.42
N GLU A 206 16.67 -8.65 14.71
CA GLU A 206 16.79 -7.18 14.73
C GLU A 206 15.58 -6.47 14.10
N ALA A 207 15.05 -7.00 12.99
CA ALA A 207 13.87 -6.45 12.34
C ALA A 207 12.61 -6.67 13.20
N ALA A 208 12.49 -7.83 13.85
CA ALA A 208 11.41 -8.11 14.79
C ALA A 208 11.46 -7.21 16.03
N ASN A 209 12.63 -7.09 16.67
CA ASN A 209 12.81 -6.33 17.91
C ASN A 209 12.71 -4.82 17.70
N SER A 210 13.13 -4.31 16.55
CA SER A 210 12.99 -2.89 16.22
C SER A 210 11.54 -2.48 15.94
N GLY A 211 10.62 -3.44 15.76
CA GLY A 211 9.24 -3.20 15.33
C GLY A 211 9.10 -2.90 13.83
N LEU A 212 10.10 -3.26 13.00
CA LEU A 212 10.00 -3.20 11.55
C LEU A 212 9.08 -4.29 10.99
N LEU A 213 8.90 -5.40 11.71
CA LEU A 213 8.06 -6.52 11.32
C LEU A 213 6.83 -6.65 12.22
N ASP A 214 5.65 -6.74 11.59
CA ASP A 214 4.43 -7.28 12.19
C ASP A 214 4.15 -8.66 11.59
N ILE A 215 3.75 -9.62 12.42
CA ILE A 215 3.36 -10.97 12.03
C ILE A 215 1.92 -11.19 12.49
N ILE A 216 1.03 -11.45 11.54
CA ILE A 216 -0.39 -11.64 11.77
C ILE A 216 -0.91 -12.91 11.10
N ALA A 217 -2.01 -13.44 11.61
CA ALA A 217 -2.79 -14.49 10.96
C ALA A 217 -4.30 -14.19 11.07
N PRO A 218 -5.12 -14.63 10.11
CA PRO A 218 -6.56 -14.54 10.20
C PRO A 218 -7.14 -15.62 11.13
N SER A 219 -8.30 -15.35 11.73
CA SER A 219 -9.09 -16.38 12.41
C SER A 219 -9.66 -17.37 11.38
N PRO A 220 -9.84 -18.66 11.70
CA PRO A 220 -10.49 -19.61 10.80
C PRO A 220 -11.85 -19.13 10.27
N GLU A 221 -12.61 -18.44 11.12
CA GLU A 221 -13.95 -17.93 10.86
C GLU A 221 -13.98 -16.70 9.95
N TYR A 222 -12.81 -16.11 9.64
CA TYR A 222 -12.71 -15.06 8.63
C TYR A 222 -13.14 -15.59 7.26
N TYR A 223 -12.74 -16.82 6.93
CA TYR A 223 -13.00 -17.39 5.61
C TYR A 223 -14.45 -17.90 5.48
N PRO A 224 -15.10 -17.71 4.33
CA PRO A 224 -16.39 -18.31 4.06
C PRO A 224 -16.25 -19.82 3.85
N ASP A 225 -17.38 -20.51 3.84
CA ASP A 225 -17.43 -21.91 3.42
C ASP A 225 -17.07 -22.05 1.94
N PHE A 226 -15.84 -22.50 1.68
CA PHE A 226 -15.30 -22.62 0.32
C PHE A 226 -15.97 -23.72 -0.51
N SER A 227 -16.72 -24.65 0.09
CA SER A 227 -17.46 -25.65 -0.70
C SER A 227 -18.67 -25.04 -1.42
N LYS A 228 -19.05 -23.81 -1.08
CA LYS A 228 -20.18 -23.07 -1.68
C LYS A 228 -19.73 -22.04 -2.73
N LEU A 229 -18.46 -22.07 -3.14
CA LEU A 229 -17.96 -21.18 -4.18
C LEU A 229 -18.64 -21.48 -5.52
N ARG A 230 -18.68 -20.45 -6.39
CA ARG A 230 -19.27 -20.58 -7.72
C ARG A 230 -18.14 -20.91 -8.69
N LEU A 231 -18.32 -21.93 -9.50
CA LEU A 231 -17.39 -22.21 -10.58
C LEU A 231 -17.50 -21.11 -11.65
N THR A 232 -16.40 -20.45 -11.94
CA THR A 232 -16.31 -19.42 -12.98
C THR A 232 -15.05 -19.63 -13.82
N LEU A 233 -15.00 -19.01 -15.01
CA LEU A 233 -13.87 -19.06 -15.95
C LEU A 233 -13.52 -20.46 -16.49
N GLY A 234 -14.36 -21.48 -16.25
CA GLY A 234 -14.05 -22.87 -16.58
C GLY A 234 -12.95 -23.49 -15.70
N ASP A 235 -12.63 -22.86 -14.57
CA ASP A 235 -11.64 -23.36 -13.61
C ASP A 235 -12.16 -24.58 -12.82
N SER A 236 -11.24 -25.46 -12.40
CA SER A 236 -11.54 -26.53 -11.44
C SER A 236 -11.88 -25.97 -10.04
N GLU A 237 -12.58 -26.74 -9.22
CA GLU A 237 -12.91 -26.39 -7.83
C GLU A 237 -11.67 -25.95 -7.03
N ASP A 238 -10.57 -26.71 -7.14
CA ASP A 238 -9.30 -26.38 -6.47
C ASP A 238 -8.75 -25.01 -6.88
N ARG A 239 -8.84 -24.68 -8.17
CA ARG A 239 -8.35 -23.42 -8.70
C ARG A 239 -9.24 -22.26 -8.28
N VAL A 240 -10.57 -22.45 -8.29
CA VAL A 240 -11.55 -21.47 -7.80
C VAL A 240 -11.33 -21.20 -6.31
N ARG A 241 -11.17 -22.26 -5.50
CA ARG A 241 -10.86 -22.16 -4.07
C ARG A 241 -9.55 -21.41 -3.83
N TRP A 242 -8.50 -21.78 -4.56
CA TRP A 242 -7.18 -21.15 -4.44
C TRP A 242 -7.23 -19.65 -4.72
N ARG A 243 -7.81 -19.22 -5.85
CA ARG A 243 -7.87 -17.78 -6.20
C ARG A 243 -8.83 -17.00 -5.29
N SER A 244 -9.93 -17.62 -4.86
CA SER A 244 -10.89 -16.98 -3.95
C SER A 244 -10.29 -16.75 -2.57
N LYS A 245 -9.56 -17.75 -2.04
CA LYS A 245 -8.82 -17.60 -0.79
C LYS A 245 -7.73 -16.52 -0.92
N GLN A 246 -6.96 -16.53 -2.00
CA GLN A 246 -5.92 -15.52 -2.23
C GLN A 246 -6.48 -14.08 -2.24
N ASN A 247 -7.64 -13.87 -2.87
CA ASN A 247 -8.31 -12.57 -2.84
C ASN A 247 -8.68 -12.14 -1.42
N LEU A 248 -9.21 -13.06 -0.60
CA LEU A 248 -9.54 -12.78 0.79
C LEU A 248 -8.31 -12.54 1.65
N ASP A 249 -7.19 -13.22 1.36
CA ASP A 249 -5.90 -13.01 2.00
C ASP A 249 -5.37 -11.58 1.73
N PHE A 250 -5.44 -11.12 0.48
CA PHE A 250 -5.10 -9.75 0.12
C PHE A 250 -5.97 -8.72 0.84
N VAL A 251 -7.28 -8.95 0.89
CA VAL A 251 -8.23 -8.09 1.60
C VAL A 251 -7.88 -7.98 3.09
N PHE A 252 -7.64 -9.11 3.75
CA PHE A 252 -7.30 -9.14 5.18
C PHE A 252 -6.03 -8.34 5.48
N LEU A 253 -5.00 -8.58 4.69
CA LEU A 253 -3.72 -7.89 4.79
C LEU A 253 -3.86 -6.38 4.55
N MET A 254 -4.59 -5.98 3.51
CA MET A 254 -4.82 -4.56 3.20
C MET A 254 -5.59 -3.86 4.33
N MET A 255 -6.62 -4.49 4.89
CA MET A 255 -7.38 -3.94 6.03
C MET A 255 -6.47 -3.68 7.24
N TYR A 256 -5.55 -4.59 7.57
CA TYR A 256 -4.61 -4.38 8.67
C TYR A 256 -3.58 -3.27 8.38
N CYS A 257 -3.12 -3.18 7.13
CA CYS A 257 -2.09 -2.21 6.73
C CYS A 257 -2.64 -0.77 6.58
N GLN A 258 -3.91 -0.63 6.22
CA GLN A 258 -4.55 0.65 5.88
C GLN A 258 -4.35 1.77 6.93
N PRO A 259 -4.46 1.53 8.25
CA PRO A 259 -4.23 2.59 9.24
C PRO A 259 -2.75 2.87 9.53
N LYS A 260 -1.80 2.07 9.03
CA LYS A 260 -0.42 2.04 9.55
C LYS A 260 0.55 2.99 8.84
N GLY A 261 0.24 3.41 7.61
CA GLY A 261 1.12 4.32 6.89
C GLY A 261 0.41 5.12 5.80
N SER A 262 1.18 5.91 5.06
CA SER A 262 0.65 6.77 3.99
C SER A 262 0.50 6.02 2.67
N PHE A 263 1.42 5.11 2.36
CA PHE A 263 1.38 4.26 1.17
C PHE A 263 1.41 2.78 1.53
N TYR A 264 0.65 1.99 0.80
CA TYR A 264 0.67 0.53 0.86
C TYR A 264 1.33 -0.05 -0.38
N VAL A 265 2.15 -1.07 -0.20
CA VAL A 265 2.76 -1.83 -1.30
C VAL A 265 2.42 -3.31 -1.15
N GLN A 266 1.71 -3.86 -2.13
CA GLN A 266 1.45 -5.30 -2.22
C GLN A 266 2.71 -6.01 -2.73
N LEU A 267 3.18 -7.00 -1.97
CA LEU A 267 4.26 -7.91 -2.37
C LEU A 267 3.78 -9.37 -2.30
N GLU A 268 4.66 -10.27 -2.73
CA GLU A 268 4.55 -11.72 -2.52
C GLU A 268 5.74 -12.18 -1.67
N ASP A 269 5.69 -13.40 -1.15
CA ASP A 269 6.72 -13.96 -0.26
C ASP A 269 7.90 -14.61 -1.00
N ASP A 270 7.97 -14.49 -2.32
CA ASP A 270 9.00 -15.04 -3.19
C ASP A 270 9.56 -14.00 -4.17
N VAL A 271 9.95 -12.85 -3.63
CA VAL A 271 10.48 -11.72 -4.40
C VAL A 271 11.88 -11.31 -3.96
N VAL A 272 12.63 -10.71 -4.88
CA VAL A 272 13.87 -9.98 -4.57
C VAL A 272 13.73 -8.53 -5.01
N ALA A 273 14.16 -7.61 -4.15
CA ALA A 273 14.18 -6.17 -4.36
C ALA A 273 15.57 -5.68 -4.77
N LYS A 274 15.60 -4.55 -5.48
CA LYS A 274 16.82 -3.77 -5.72
C LYS A 274 17.21 -2.96 -4.47
N PRO A 275 18.50 -2.63 -4.30
CA PRO A 275 18.93 -1.66 -3.29
C PRO A 275 18.16 -0.34 -3.41
N GLN A 276 17.84 0.29 -2.26
CA GLN A 276 17.17 1.60 -2.20
C GLN A 276 15.76 1.64 -2.80
N PHE A 277 15.13 0.47 -2.99
CA PHE A 277 13.77 0.39 -3.55
C PHE A 277 12.80 1.29 -2.77
N HIS A 278 12.88 1.33 -1.43
CA HIS A 278 12.07 2.19 -0.58
C HIS A 278 12.18 3.67 -0.98
N SER A 279 13.38 4.24 -0.99
CA SER A 279 13.62 5.64 -1.36
C SER A 279 13.11 5.96 -2.77
N ILE A 280 13.32 5.05 -3.73
CA ILE A 280 12.87 5.23 -5.12
C ILE A 280 11.34 5.30 -5.19
N MET A 281 10.64 4.38 -4.52
CA MET A 281 9.17 4.36 -4.50
C MET A 281 8.61 5.61 -3.81
N LYS A 282 9.11 5.95 -2.62
CA LYS A 282 8.66 7.13 -1.86
C LYS A 282 8.86 8.41 -2.67
N LYS A 283 10.05 8.59 -3.26
CA LYS A 283 10.36 9.76 -4.09
C LYS A 283 9.44 9.83 -5.31
N THR A 284 9.22 8.71 -5.99
CA THR A 284 8.35 8.65 -7.17
C THR A 284 6.92 9.04 -6.81
N ALA A 285 6.37 8.48 -5.73
CA ALA A 285 5.02 8.82 -5.27
C ALA A 285 4.86 10.30 -4.95
N LEU A 286 5.77 10.86 -4.15
CA LEU A 286 5.73 12.27 -3.77
C LEU A 286 5.96 13.21 -4.95
N GLN A 287 6.83 12.85 -5.90
CA GLN A 287 6.99 13.63 -7.14
C GLN A 287 5.71 13.65 -7.98
N LYS A 288 4.98 12.53 -8.06
CA LYS A 288 3.72 12.47 -8.81
C LYS A 288 2.64 13.34 -8.17
N ILE A 289 2.55 13.32 -6.84
CA ILE A 289 1.64 14.19 -6.08
C ILE A 289 2.03 15.66 -6.26
N ALA A 290 3.31 16.01 -6.09
CA ALA A 290 3.80 17.39 -6.24
C ALA A 290 3.56 17.97 -7.65
N ASN A 291 3.54 17.11 -8.67
CA ASN A 291 3.23 17.50 -10.05
C ASN A 291 1.72 17.56 -10.34
N GLY A 292 0.86 17.34 -9.35
CA GLY A 292 -0.60 17.28 -9.52
C GLY A 292 -1.08 16.12 -10.37
N GLN A 293 -0.25 15.08 -10.60
CA GLN A 293 -0.65 13.93 -11.39
C GLN A 293 -1.58 13.03 -10.58
N GLN A 294 -2.80 12.83 -11.06
CA GLN A 294 -3.73 11.86 -10.50
C GLN A 294 -3.30 10.44 -10.88
N TRP A 295 -3.12 9.57 -9.90
CA TRP A 295 -2.81 8.15 -10.08
C TRP A 295 -3.51 7.32 -9.01
N PHE A 296 -3.75 6.05 -9.33
CA PHE A 296 -4.31 5.07 -8.40
C PHE A 296 -3.29 3.97 -8.05
N ILE A 297 -2.50 3.52 -9.01
CA ILE A 297 -1.42 2.55 -8.82
C ILE A 297 -0.11 3.11 -9.37
N LEU A 298 0.95 3.03 -8.58
CA LEU A 298 2.33 3.07 -9.06
C LEU A 298 2.85 1.64 -9.13
N ASP A 299 3.23 1.19 -10.32
CA ASP A 299 3.62 -0.19 -10.59
C ASP A 299 5.12 -0.33 -10.74
N PHE A 300 5.75 -1.02 -9.78
CA PHE A 300 7.20 -1.24 -9.73
C PHE A 300 7.61 -2.66 -10.16
N CYS A 301 6.66 -3.50 -10.59
CA CYS A 301 6.93 -4.84 -11.13
C CYS A 301 5.82 -5.28 -12.07
N ARG A 302 6.14 -5.62 -13.33
CA ARG A 302 5.13 -5.96 -14.34
C ARG A 302 4.40 -7.28 -14.06
N LEU A 303 4.92 -8.09 -13.14
CA LEU A 303 4.39 -9.42 -12.87
C LEU A 303 3.32 -9.35 -11.77
N GLY A 304 2.10 -9.72 -12.14
CA GLY A 304 0.96 -9.91 -11.24
C GLY A 304 0.74 -8.74 -10.26
N PHE A 305 0.42 -9.08 -9.02
CA PHE A 305 0.13 -8.13 -7.94
C PHE A 305 1.38 -7.62 -7.21
N ILE A 306 2.58 -7.98 -7.68
CA ILE A 306 3.84 -7.63 -7.01
C ILE A 306 4.16 -6.16 -7.24
N GLY A 307 4.65 -5.48 -6.21
CA GLY A 307 5.21 -4.12 -6.32
C GLY A 307 4.19 -3.07 -6.72
N LYS A 308 2.90 -3.34 -6.47
CA LYS A 308 1.83 -2.36 -6.69
C LYS A 308 1.76 -1.47 -5.46
N MET A 309 1.98 -0.17 -5.65
CA MET A 309 1.88 0.84 -4.60
C MET A 309 0.59 1.66 -4.78
N MET A 310 -0.14 1.85 -3.69
CA MET A 310 -1.37 2.65 -3.60
C MET A 310 -1.29 3.57 -2.39
N ARG A 311 -2.08 4.64 -2.37
CA ARG A 311 -2.31 5.42 -1.15
C ARG A 311 -3.16 4.59 -0.17
N CYS A 312 -2.84 4.65 1.11
CA CYS A 312 -3.63 3.94 2.12
C CYS A 312 -5.08 4.45 2.20
N SER A 313 -5.31 5.73 1.89
CA SER A 313 -6.65 6.34 1.77
C SER A 313 -7.49 5.77 0.62
N ASP A 314 -6.84 5.28 -0.44
CA ASP A 314 -7.51 4.64 -1.58
C ASP A 314 -7.78 3.15 -1.37
N LEU A 315 -7.11 2.50 -0.41
CA LEU A 315 -7.27 1.06 -0.16
C LEU A 315 -8.72 0.62 0.09
N PRO A 316 -9.60 1.37 0.78
CA PRO A 316 -10.99 0.97 0.96
C PRO A 316 -11.71 0.66 -0.37
N TRP A 317 -11.43 1.41 -1.44
CA TRP A 317 -12.00 1.15 -2.76
C TRP A 317 -11.56 -0.21 -3.31
N LEU A 318 -10.26 -0.50 -3.21
CA LEU A 318 -9.71 -1.77 -3.69
C LEU A 318 -10.20 -2.94 -2.84
N ILE A 319 -10.21 -2.79 -1.52
CA ILE A 319 -10.72 -3.79 -0.57
C ILE A 319 -12.17 -4.15 -0.92
N GLN A 320 -13.05 -3.16 -1.04
CA GLN A 320 -14.45 -3.40 -1.39
C GLN A 320 -14.59 -4.04 -2.77
N PHE A 321 -13.82 -3.60 -3.77
CA PHE A 321 -13.86 -4.19 -5.10
C PHE A 321 -13.43 -5.66 -5.11
N ILE A 322 -12.34 -6.00 -4.42
CA ILE A 322 -11.90 -7.39 -4.31
C ILE A 322 -12.93 -8.23 -3.56
N VAL A 323 -13.49 -7.71 -2.46
CA VAL A 323 -14.53 -8.37 -1.68
C VAL A 323 -15.80 -8.62 -2.49
N MET A 324 -16.20 -7.70 -3.38
CA MET A 324 -17.36 -7.89 -4.26
C MET A 324 -17.20 -9.08 -5.22
N PHE A 325 -15.98 -9.29 -5.72
CA PHE A 325 -15.71 -10.22 -6.81
C PHE A 325 -14.71 -11.33 -6.45
N TYR A 326 -14.51 -11.60 -5.15
CA TYR A 326 -13.48 -12.51 -4.66
C TYR A 326 -13.62 -13.92 -5.26
N ASN A 327 -14.85 -14.36 -5.50
CA ASN A 327 -15.22 -15.66 -6.07
C ASN A 327 -15.14 -15.67 -7.60
N ASP A 328 -15.16 -14.51 -8.27
CA ASP A 328 -15.41 -14.44 -9.72
C ASP A 328 -14.12 -14.41 -10.56
N LYS A 329 -13.05 -13.76 -10.08
CA LYS A 329 -11.78 -13.61 -10.82
C LYS A 329 -10.55 -13.62 -9.88
N PRO A 330 -9.34 -13.95 -10.37
CA PRO A 330 -8.11 -13.80 -9.58
C PRO A 330 -7.74 -12.32 -9.35
N GLY A 331 -6.95 -12.05 -8.31
CA GLY A 331 -6.63 -10.69 -7.84
C GLY A 331 -6.07 -9.75 -8.91
N ASP A 332 -5.13 -10.21 -9.72
CA ASP A 332 -4.53 -9.40 -10.81
C ASP A 332 -5.59 -8.91 -11.81
N TRP A 333 -6.58 -9.76 -12.10
CA TRP A 333 -7.67 -9.45 -13.03
C TRP A 333 -8.69 -8.52 -12.39
N LEU A 334 -8.92 -8.65 -11.08
CA LEU A 334 -9.76 -7.70 -10.34
C LEU A 334 -9.12 -6.32 -10.28
N LEU A 335 -7.80 -6.24 -10.08
CA LEU A 335 -7.07 -4.98 -10.12
C LEU A 335 -7.16 -4.32 -11.51
N ASP A 336 -6.90 -5.08 -12.58
CA ASP A 336 -7.02 -4.60 -13.96
C ASP A 336 -8.46 -4.17 -14.31
N GLY A 337 -9.44 -4.98 -13.89
CA GLY A 337 -10.86 -4.71 -14.08
C GLY A 337 -11.31 -3.44 -13.37
N MET A 338 -10.92 -3.24 -12.10
CA MET A 338 -11.25 -2.02 -11.35
C MET A 338 -10.69 -0.77 -12.03
N ILE A 339 -9.45 -0.84 -12.52
CA ILE A 339 -8.82 0.26 -13.24
C ILE A 339 -9.52 0.53 -14.57
N GLY A 340 -9.94 -0.53 -15.27
CA GLY A 340 -10.83 -0.42 -16.42
C GLY A 340 -12.13 0.30 -16.09
N THR A 341 -12.82 -0.10 -15.02
CA THR A 341 -14.06 0.55 -14.55
C THR A 341 -13.87 2.02 -14.18
N LYS A 342 -12.70 2.38 -13.62
CA LYS A 342 -12.40 3.77 -13.23
C LYS A 342 -12.02 4.67 -14.41
N ALA A 343 -11.37 4.13 -15.44
CA ALA A 343 -10.72 4.94 -16.46
C ALA A 343 -11.34 4.82 -17.86
N CYS A 344 -11.91 3.68 -18.23
CA CYS A 344 -12.32 3.43 -19.61
C CYS A 344 -13.73 3.96 -19.89
N ASN A 345 -13.87 4.64 -21.03
CA ASN A 345 -15.18 4.99 -21.58
C ASN A 345 -15.63 3.86 -22.51
N LEU A 346 -16.78 3.26 -22.21
CA LEU A 346 -17.35 2.14 -22.96
C LEU A 346 -17.77 2.50 -24.39
N GLU A 347 -17.94 3.78 -24.70
CA GLU A 347 -18.25 4.28 -26.05
C GLU A 347 -16.99 4.46 -26.92
N LYS A 348 -15.80 4.28 -26.35
CA LYS A 348 -14.52 4.45 -27.03
C LYS A 348 -13.83 3.10 -27.29
N ASP A 349 -12.82 3.12 -28.15
CA ASP A 349 -12.08 1.93 -28.52
C ASP A 349 -11.09 1.49 -27.41
N ASP A 350 -10.58 0.27 -27.55
CA ASP A 350 -9.60 -0.30 -26.61
C ASP A 350 -8.31 0.51 -26.52
N ARG A 351 -7.97 1.27 -27.57
CA ARG A 351 -6.75 2.09 -27.58
C ARG A 351 -6.89 3.26 -26.63
N ASP A 352 -8.03 3.94 -26.66
CA ASP A 352 -8.37 4.99 -25.73
C ASP A 352 -8.47 4.45 -24.30
N CYS A 353 -9.12 3.30 -24.08
CA CYS A 353 -9.18 2.65 -22.77
C CYS A 353 -7.77 2.36 -22.22
N ARG A 354 -6.88 1.76 -23.03
CA ARG A 354 -5.48 1.54 -22.63
C ARG A 354 -4.75 2.83 -22.26
N LYS A 355 -4.97 3.91 -23.03
CA LYS A 355 -4.36 5.21 -22.74
C LYS A 355 -4.81 5.74 -21.37
N ARG A 356 -6.12 5.74 -21.10
CA ARG A 356 -6.68 6.22 -19.83
C ARG A 356 -6.25 5.35 -18.64
N LYS A 357 -6.21 4.02 -18.82
CA LYS A 357 -5.67 3.12 -17.80
C LYS A 357 -4.23 3.48 -17.45
N ASN A 358 -3.38 3.76 -18.44
CA ASN A 358 -1.98 4.13 -18.22
C ASN A 358 -1.79 5.50 -17.54
N GLU A 359 -2.80 6.38 -17.56
CA GLU A 359 -2.76 7.66 -16.85
C GLU A 359 -2.86 7.44 -15.33
N ILE A 360 -3.71 6.50 -14.89
CA ILE A 360 -3.92 6.19 -13.46
C ILE A 360 -3.13 4.97 -12.95
N TRP A 361 -2.68 4.08 -13.84
CA TRP A 361 -1.76 2.97 -13.55
C TRP A 361 -0.39 3.32 -14.14
N VAL A 362 0.42 3.97 -13.33
CA VAL A 362 1.70 4.51 -13.77
C VAL A 362 2.80 3.47 -13.55
N MET A 363 3.35 2.95 -14.63
CA MET A 363 4.45 1.99 -14.59
C MET A 363 5.80 2.69 -14.38
N TYR A 364 6.54 2.25 -13.37
CA TYR A 364 7.92 2.65 -13.14
C TYR A 364 8.88 1.73 -13.91
N SER A 365 9.89 2.31 -14.54
CA SER A 365 10.95 1.57 -15.24
C SER A 365 12.33 2.10 -14.83
N PRO A 366 13.29 1.21 -14.49
CA PRO A 366 13.22 -0.25 -14.51
C PRO A 366 12.53 -0.84 -13.28
N SER A 367 11.98 -2.06 -13.39
CA SER A 367 11.34 -2.78 -12.27
C SER A 367 12.26 -2.89 -11.05
N LEU A 368 11.68 -2.73 -9.86
CA LEU A 368 12.38 -2.80 -8.58
C LEU A 368 12.35 -4.19 -7.96
N PHE A 369 11.38 -5.02 -8.36
CA PHE A 369 11.19 -6.36 -7.83
C PHE A 369 11.30 -7.42 -8.94
N GLN A 370 11.69 -8.62 -8.53
CA GLN A 370 11.72 -9.81 -9.39
C GLN A 370 11.18 -11.00 -8.60
N HIS A 371 10.18 -11.68 -9.15
CA HIS A 371 9.68 -12.95 -8.65
C HIS A 371 10.75 -14.06 -8.81
N ILE A 372 10.98 -14.85 -7.77
CA ILE A 372 11.96 -15.95 -7.73
C ILE A 372 11.34 -17.32 -7.44
N GLY A 373 10.05 -17.36 -7.05
CA GLY A 373 9.34 -18.60 -6.81
C GLY A 373 9.23 -19.45 -8.07
N THR A 374 9.57 -20.73 -7.99
CA THR A 374 9.42 -21.68 -9.12
C THR A 374 8.24 -22.61 -8.95
N ARG A 375 7.84 -22.88 -7.69
CA ARG A 375 6.67 -23.70 -7.34
C ARG A 375 5.60 -22.84 -6.70
N SER A 376 4.41 -22.84 -7.30
CA SER A 376 3.24 -22.16 -6.76
C SER A 376 2.67 -22.89 -5.55
N SER A 377 1.88 -22.19 -4.74
CA SER A 377 1.00 -22.81 -3.74
C SER A 377 -0.18 -23.57 -4.35
N LEU A 378 -0.52 -23.32 -5.63
CA LEU A 378 -1.42 -24.18 -6.38
C LEU A 378 -0.65 -25.44 -6.83
N ASN A 379 -1.07 -26.61 -6.35
CA ASN A 379 -0.41 -27.88 -6.63
C ASN A 379 -0.24 -28.10 -8.14
N GLY A 380 0.98 -28.47 -8.55
CA GLY A 380 1.33 -28.73 -9.95
C GLY A 380 1.65 -27.49 -10.81
N LYS A 381 1.40 -26.26 -10.33
CA LYS A 381 1.70 -25.04 -11.10
C LYS A 381 3.16 -24.61 -10.91
N ILE A 382 3.92 -24.65 -12.01
CA ILE A 382 5.29 -24.14 -12.09
C ILE A 382 5.26 -22.69 -12.60
N GLN A 383 5.98 -21.79 -11.94
CA GLN A 383 6.11 -20.39 -12.32
C GLN A 383 7.54 -20.09 -12.76
N LEU A 384 7.75 -19.77 -14.05
CA LEU A 384 9.07 -19.45 -14.61
C LEU A 384 9.17 -18.02 -15.12
N LEU A 385 8.11 -17.22 -14.96
CA LEU A 385 8.07 -15.85 -15.45
C LEU A 385 9.12 -15.00 -14.74
N LYS A 386 9.85 -14.21 -15.54
CA LYS A 386 10.80 -13.19 -15.08
C LYS A 386 10.41 -11.84 -15.64
N ASP A 387 10.68 -10.78 -14.89
CA ASP A 387 10.37 -9.43 -15.35
C ASP A 387 11.50 -8.97 -16.29
N SER A 388 11.15 -8.73 -17.55
CA SER A 388 12.09 -8.33 -18.59
C SER A 388 12.72 -6.95 -18.33
N LEU A 389 12.08 -6.09 -17.54
CA LEU A 389 12.59 -4.78 -17.16
C LEU A 389 13.46 -4.83 -15.89
N PHE A 390 13.56 -5.99 -15.24
CA PHE A 390 14.49 -6.19 -14.14
C PHE A 390 15.93 -6.34 -14.64
N LYS A 391 16.59 -5.21 -14.91
CA LYS A 391 18.02 -5.20 -15.27
C LYS A 391 18.88 -5.62 -14.06
N LYS A 392 19.45 -6.83 -14.12
CA LYS A 392 20.32 -7.41 -13.08
C LYS A 392 21.72 -6.77 -13.12
N LYS A 393 21.89 -5.54 -12.61
CA LYS A 393 23.22 -5.07 -12.17
C LYS A 393 23.44 -5.46 -10.71
N ILE A 394 23.51 -6.75 -10.44
CA ILE A 394 23.96 -7.25 -9.13
C ILE A 394 25.39 -7.71 -9.35
N ASN A 395 26.35 -7.02 -8.72
CA ASN A 395 27.74 -7.45 -8.66
C ASN A 395 27.80 -8.73 -7.81
N VAL A 396 27.77 -9.91 -8.46
CA VAL A 396 27.77 -11.25 -7.83
C VAL A 396 29.13 -11.60 -7.16
N LYS A 397 29.92 -10.62 -6.72
CA LYS A 397 31.21 -10.88 -6.05
C LYS A 397 31.17 -10.81 -4.51
N ARG A 398 30.02 -10.57 -3.88
CA ARG A 398 29.94 -10.45 -2.40
C ARG A 398 29.15 -11.52 -1.65
N ILE A 399 28.45 -12.44 -2.33
CA ILE A 399 27.68 -13.51 -1.66
C ILE A 399 28.55 -14.76 -1.37
N ASN A 400 29.67 -14.95 -2.06
CA ASN A 400 30.56 -16.11 -1.85
C ASN A 400 31.59 -15.95 -0.72
N LYS A 401 31.56 -14.85 0.07
CA LYS A 401 32.53 -14.66 1.18
C LYS A 401 31.96 -14.97 2.58
N ILE A 402 30.70 -15.38 2.67
CA ILE A 402 30.06 -15.82 3.94
C ILE A 402 30.03 -17.36 4.04
N ARG A 403 30.52 -18.08 3.02
CA ARG A 403 30.68 -19.55 3.05
C ARG A 403 32.08 -20.01 3.44
N SER A 404 32.96 -19.12 3.92
CA SER A 404 34.36 -19.47 4.23
C SER A 404 34.92 -18.82 5.49
N LYS A 405 34.11 -18.64 6.54
CA LYS A 405 34.59 -18.47 7.91
C LYS A 405 33.64 -19.13 8.89
#